data_AF-A0A0B5AQN1-F1
#
_entry.id   AF-A0A0B5AQN1-F1
#
_cell.length_a   1.000
_cell.length_b   1.000
_cell.length_c   1.000
_cell.angle_alpha   90.00
_cell.angle_beta   90.00
_cell.angle_gamma   90.00
#
_symmetry.space_group_name_H-M   'P 1'
#
loop_
_entity.id
_entity.type
_entity.pdbx_description
1 polymer ?
#
loop_
_entity_poly.entity_id
_entity_poly.type
_entity_poly.pdbx_seq_one_letter_code
_entity_poly.pdbx_strand_id
1 'polypeptide(L)'
;MNDQMVLGLVIVSAPKSLLTDEGFEHVKVFSAAELEEHFDVKGSLHFDRGEDNLLSGHGKAGFAYWTKLFALTEEEIEETNWDHNEALHLLIKKLRTFVRTHGLNVAKWHDFNVEFDFVRPWCVQLFTPASPPMLFNLGIGDMKWLASMEMEFSYWARRDQWMDLVMEAAEK
;
A
#
# COMPACT_ATOMS: atom_id res chain seq x y z
N MET A 1 7.65 -3.89 22.89
CA MET A 1 6.85 -3.90 21.65
C MET A 1 7.84 -3.93 20.52
N ASN A 2 7.72 -4.89 19.60
CA ASN A 2 8.61 -4.94 18.45
C ASN A 2 8.31 -3.76 17.54
N ASP A 3 9.34 -3.02 17.13
CA ASP A 3 9.27 -1.99 16.10
C ASP A 3 9.09 -2.65 14.73
N GLN A 4 7.96 -3.33 14.53
CA GLN A 4 7.69 -4.08 13.31
C GLN A 4 7.24 -3.15 12.19
N MET A 5 7.91 -3.26 11.06
CA MET A 5 7.59 -2.54 9.84
C MET A 5 6.82 -3.46 8.90
N VAL A 6 5.78 -2.92 8.27
CA VAL A 6 5.02 -3.61 7.22
C VAL A 6 5.06 -2.77 5.97
N LEU A 7 5.31 -3.40 4.82
CA LEU A 7 5.28 -2.72 3.54
C LEU A 7 3.95 -3.03 2.84
N GLY A 8 3.30 -2.01 2.30
CA GLY A 8 2.10 -2.16 1.48
C GLY A 8 2.33 -1.73 0.04
N LEU A 9 1.79 -2.49 -0.91
CA LEU A 9 1.47 -1.98 -2.25
C LEU A 9 0.05 -1.42 -2.20
N VAL A 10 -0.10 -0.12 -2.38
CA VAL A 10 -1.31 0.63 -2.07
C VAL A 10 -1.85 1.34 -3.32
N ILE A 11 -3.16 1.27 -3.50
CA ILE A 11 -3.90 2.07 -4.48
C ILE A 11 -5.02 2.80 -3.74
N VAL A 12 -5.13 4.11 -3.96
CA VAL A 12 -6.12 4.96 -3.27
C VAL A 12 -6.81 5.87 -4.26
N SER A 13 -8.15 5.87 -4.26
CA SER A 13 -8.92 6.77 -5.09
C SER A 13 -8.87 8.19 -4.55
N ALA A 14 -9.22 9.17 -5.40
CA ALA A 14 -9.49 10.49 -4.87
C ALA A 14 -10.68 10.48 -3.90
N PRO A 15 -10.63 11.27 -2.80
CA PRO A 15 -11.82 11.51 -2.00
C PRO A 15 -12.80 12.33 -2.84
N LYS A 16 -14.10 12.05 -2.76
CA LYS A 16 -15.10 12.90 -3.43
C LYS A 16 -14.97 14.32 -2.85
N SER A 17 -14.68 15.30 -3.71
CA SER A 17 -14.72 16.71 -3.34
C SER A 17 -16.05 17.03 -2.66
N LEU A 18 -16.04 17.88 -1.64
CA LEU A 18 -17.27 18.46 -1.07
C LEU A 18 -17.95 19.43 -2.06
N LEU A 19 -17.28 19.77 -3.17
CA LEU A 19 -17.77 20.60 -4.25
C LEU A 19 -18.43 19.72 -5.33
N THR A 20 -19.41 20.28 -6.03
CA THR A 20 -20.22 19.61 -7.05
C THR A 20 -19.37 19.05 -8.20
N ASP A 21 -19.85 17.93 -8.78
CA ASP A 21 -19.20 17.04 -9.76
C ASP A 21 -18.87 17.67 -11.14
N GLU A 22 -18.66 18.99 -11.22
CA GLU A 22 -18.32 19.69 -12.46
C GLU A 22 -16.83 19.46 -12.80
N GLY A 23 -16.53 18.31 -13.40
CA GLY A 23 -15.19 17.98 -13.92
C GLY A 23 -14.80 16.50 -13.89
N PHE A 24 -15.58 15.65 -13.22
CA PHE A 24 -15.27 14.22 -13.02
C PHE A 24 -16.22 13.27 -13.76
N GLU A 25 -17.04 13.76 -14.70
CA GLU A 25 -18.05 12.94 -15.39
C GLU A 25 -17.46 11.78 -16.23
N HIS A 26 -16.15 11.77 -16.49
CA HIS A 26 -15.48 10.80 -17.36
C HIS A 26 -14.62 9.77 -16.64
N VAL A 27 -14.38 9.89 -15.32
CA VAL A 27 -13.50 8.98 -14.56
C VAL A 27 -14.24 8.38 -13.37
N LYS A 28 -14.00 7.09 -13.12
CA LYS A 28 -14.70 6.32 -12.07
C LYS A 28 -13.84 6.21 -10.80
N VAL A 29 -14.48 5.98 -9.65
CA VAL A 29 -13.79 5.48 -8.44
C VAL A 29 -13.75 3.96 -8.51
N PHE A 30 -12.56 3.36 -8.41
CA PHE A 30 -12.43 1.90 -8.40
C PHE A 30 -13.09 1.30 -7.15
N SER A 31 -13.51 0.04 -7.28
CA SER A 31 -13.79 -0.85 -6.17
C SER A 31 -12.66 -1.86 -5.98
N ALA A 32 -12.60 -2.47 -4.80
CA ALA A 32 -11.68 -3.55 -4.51
C ALA A 32 -11.88 -4.71 -5.49
N ALA A 33 -13.12 -5.11 -5.75
CA ALA A 33 -13.42 -6.20 -6.68
C ALA A 33 -12.85 -5.95 -8.09
N GLU A 34 -12.94 -4.71 -8.59
CA GLU A 34 -12.38 -4.33 -9.89
C GLU A 34 -10.85 -4.40 -9.89
N LEU A 35 -10.19 -3.96 -8.81
CA LEU A 35 -8.74 -4.10 -8.66
C LEU A 35 -8.31 -5.57 -8.60
N GLU A 36 -9.04 -6.38 -7.84
CA GLU A 36 -8.73 -7.79 -7.69
C GLU A 36 -8.92 -8.57 -8.98
N GLU A 37 -9.97 -8.25 -9.75
CA GLU A 37 -10.20 -8.82 -11.08
C GLU A 37 -9.12 -8.37 -12.08
N HIS A 38 -8.79 -7.09 -12.12
CA HIS A 38 -7.82 -6.54 -13.07
C HIS A 38 -6.40 -7.07 -12.82
N PHE A 39 -5.99 -7.16 -11.56
CA PHE A 39 -4.65 -7.61 -11.20
C PHE A 39 -4.55 -9.11 -10.90
N ASP A 40 -5.66 -9.83 -10.79
CA ASP A 40 -5.74 -11.22 -10.34
C ASP A 40 -5.03 -11.41 -8.98
N VAL A 41 -5.29 -10.47 -8.05
CA VAL A 41 -4.66 -10.42 -6.73
C VAL A 41 -5.70 -10.03 -5.71
N LYS A 42 -5.81 -10.81 -4.64
CA LYS A 42 -6.59 -10.41 -3.46
C LYS A 42 -5.84 -9.44 -2.56
N GLY A 43 -6.50 -8.36 -2.17
CA GLY A 43 -6.00 -7.40 -1.20
C GLY A 43 -5.87 -8.00 0.18
N SER A 44 -4.93 -7.50 0.98
CA SER A 44 -4.83 -7.80 2.41
C SER A 44 -5.82 -6.96 3.21
N LEU A 45 -5.98 -5.68 2.84
CA LEU A 45 -6.98 -4.78 3.40
C LEU A 45 -7.58 -3.95 2.26
N HIS A 46 -8.89 -3.77 2.27
CA HIS A 46 -9.57 -2.89 1.34
C HIS A 46 -10.88 -2.38 1.92
N PHE A 47 -11.39 -1.30 1.35
CA PHE A 47 -12.77 -0.85 1.52
C PHE A 47 -13.15 -0.01 0.31
N ASP A 48 -14.41 -0.13 -0.08
CA ASP A 48 -14.99 0.68 -1.13
C ASP A 48 -15.54 2.00 -0.57
N ARG A 49 -15.70 2.97 -1.44
CA ARG A 49 -16.35 4.24 -1.09
C ARG A 49 -17.76 3.96 -0.57
N GLY A 50 -18.13 4.57 0.55
CA GLY A 50 -19.44 4.38 1.16
C GLY A 50 -19.51 3.20 2.14
N GLU A 51 -18.48 2.36 2.20
CA GLU A 51 -18.36 1.32 3.22
C GLU A 51 -17.88 1.92 4.55
N ASP A 52 -18.05 1.17 5.63
CA ASP A 52 -17.41 1.54 6.89
C ASP A 52 -15.89 1.36 6.70
N ASN A 53 -15.12 2.43 6.89
CA ASN A 53 -13.67 2.34 6.80
C ASN A 53 -13.04 2.33 8.19
N LEU A 54 -12.00 1.52 8.32
CA LEU A 54 -11.22 1.38 9.55
C LEU A 54 -10.32 2.60 9.82
N LEU A 55 -10.14 3.50 8.84
CA LEU A 55 -9.16 4.59 8.92
C LEU A 55 -9.68 5.85 9.60
N SER A 56 -10.99 6.12 9.55
CA SER A 56 -11.59 7.36 10.02
C SER A 56 -12.26 7.25 11.39
N GLY A 57 -12.58 6.04 11.88
CA GLY A 57 -13.27 5.81 13.17
C GLY A 57 -14.69 6.41 13.26
N HIS A 58 -15.11 7.22 12.28
CA HIS A 58 -16.39 7.87 12.17
C HIS A 58 -16.81 7.95 10.69
N GLY A 59 -18.03 7.50 10.40
CA GLY A 59 -18.67 7.67 9.09
C GLY A 59 -18.20 6.70 8.00
N LYS A 60 -18.90 6.76 6.86
CA LYS A 60 -18.57 5.99 5.66
C LYS A 60 -17.32 6.53 4.95
N ALA A 61 -16.62 5.68 4.23
CA ALA A 61 -15.43 6.01 3.46
C ALA A 61 -15.73 7.05 2.37
N GLY A 62 -14.95 8.14 2.35
CA GLY A 62 -15.00 9.15 1.30
C GLY A 62 -14.22 8.79 0.03
N PHE A 63 -13.45 7.71 0.07
CA PHE A 63 -12.57 7.20 -0.98
C PHE A 63 -12.56 5.66 -0.96
N ALA A 64 -12.06 5.03 -2.02
CA ALA A 64 -11.76 3.61 -2.07
C ALA A 64 -10.28 3.35 -1.79
N TYR A 65 -10.00 2.24 -1.12
CA TYR A 65 -8.66 1.86 -0.69
C TYR A 65 -8.44 0.37 -0.92
N TRP A 66 -7.27 0.03 -1.44
CA TRP A 66 -6.83 -1.34 -1.57
C TRP A 66 -5.34 -1.42 -1.27
N THR A 67 -4.92 -2.44 -0.53
CA THR A 67 -3.52 -2.71 -0.28
C THR A 67 -3.21 -4.20 -0.23
N LYS A 68 -2.03 -4.57 -0.75
CA LYS A 68 -1.39 -5.84 -0.46
C LYS A 68 -0.25 -5.63 0.53
N LEU A 69 -0.29 -6.31 1.66
CA LEU A 69 0.67 -6.15 2.75
C LEU A 69 1.75 -7.24 2.71
N PHE A 70 2.96 -6.86 3.15
CA PHE A 70 4.12 -7.71 3.29
C PHE A 70 4.74 -7.50 4.67
N ALA A 71 4.86 -8.59 5.43
CA ALA A 71 5.57 -8.63 6.69
C ALA A 71 6.80 -9.55 6.61
N LEU A 72 7.73 -9.35 7.53
CA LEU A 72 8.83 -10.26 7.78
C LEU A 72 8.37 -11.34 8.78
N THR A 73 8.82 -12.56 8.54
CA THR A 73 8.70 -13.66 9.50
C THR A 73 9.64 -13.45 10.70
N GLU A 74 9.43 -14.17 11.80
CA GLU A 74 10.34 -14.12 12.96
C GLU A 74 11.79 -14.45 12.56
N GLU A 75 11.98 -15.48 11.72
CA GLU A 75 13.31 -15.86 11.19
C GLU A 75 13.96 -14.71 10.40
N GLU A 76 13.21 -14.06 9.49
CA GLU A 76 13.72 -12.93 8.72
C GLU A 76 14.06 -11.71 9.61
N ILE A 77 13.33 -11.49 10.70
CA ILE A 77 13.62 -10.41 11.67
C ILE A 77 14.91 -10.71 12.44
N GLU A 78 15.13 -11.97 12.81
CA GLU A 78 16.37 -12.39 13.45
C GLU A 78 17.57 -12.26 12.50
N GLU A 79 17.40 -12.62 11.22
CA GLU A 79 18.42 -12.49 10.17
C GLU A 79 18.86 -11.04 9.95
N THR A 80 17.93 -10.07 10.04
CA THR A 80 18.27 -8.65 9.87
C THR A 80 19.01 -8.08 11.08
N ASN A 81 19.19 -8.85 12.16
CA ASN A 81 19.75 -8.39 13.42
C ASN A 81 19.11 -7.07 13.89
N TRP A 82 17.79 -6.95 13.68
CA TRP A 82 17.01 -5.76 14.02
C TRP A 82 17.43 -4.47 13.30
N ASP A 83 18.17 -4.56 12.18
CA ASP A 83 18.50 -3.41 11.32
C ASP A 83 17.30 -3.05 10.42
N HIS A 84 16.84 -1.80 10.53
CA HIS A 84 15.68 -1.33 9.77
C HIS A 84 15.94 -1.23 8.26
N ASN A 85 17.17 -0.98 7.82
CA ASN A 85 17.48 -0.87 6.40
C ASN A 85 17.49 -2.25 5.74
N GLU A 86 18.08 -3.24 6.39
CA GLU A 86 18.04 -4.64 5.95
C GLU A 86 16.61 -5.19 5.95
N ALA A 87 15.83 -4.88 7.00
CA ALA A 87 14.43 -5.25 7.04
C ALA A 87 13.62 -4.63 5.88
N LEU A 88 13.83 -3.34 5.59
CA LEU A 88 13.20 -2.67 4.46
C LEU A 88 13.62 -3.29 3.11
N HIS A 89 14.89 -3.66 2.97
CA HIS A 89 15.39 -4.35 1.79
C HIS A 89 14.68 -5.70 1.57
N LEU A 90 14.51 -6.50 2.62
CA LEU A 90 13.79 -7.77 2.54
C LEU A 90 12.31 -7.58 2.19
N LEU A 91 11.65 -6.57 2.77
CA LEU A 91 10.26 -6.23 2.44
C LEU A 91 10.11 -5.84 0.96
N ILE A 92 11.04 -5.06 0.42
CA ILE A 92 11.03 -4.68 -1.00
C ILE A 92 11.35 -5.87 -1.90
N LYS A 93 12.21 -6.79 -1.45
CA LYS A 93 12.47 -8.04 -2.16
C LYS A 93 11.20 -8.92 -2.23
N LYS A 94 10.39 -8.98 -1.16
CA LYS A 94 9.08 -9.65 -1.18
C LYS A 94 8.13 -8.97 -2.17
N LEU A 95 8.02 -7.65 -2.14
CA LEU A 95 7.21 -6.89 -3.10
C LEU A 95 7.66 -7.14 -4.55
N ARG A 96 8.97 -7.09 -4.83
CA ARG A 96 9.53 -7.37 -6.16
C ARG A 96 9.17 -8.78 -6.63
N THR A 97 9.27 -9.76 -5.73
CA THR A 97 8.90 -11.14 -6.02
C THR A 97 7.41 -11.24 -6.35
N PHE A 98 6.57 -10.60 -5.53
CA PHE A 98 5.13 -10.55 -5.72
C PHE A 98 4.73 -9.93 -7.08
N VAL A 99 5.31 -8.77 -7.41
CA VAL A 99 5.09 -8.07 -8.69
C VAL A 99 5.45 -8.97 -9.87
N ARG A 100 6.59 -9.65 -9.80
CA ARG A 100 7.02 -10.59 -10.84
C ARG A 100 6.08 -11.79 -10.95
N THR A 101 5.69 -12.39 -9.83
CA THR A 101 4.83 -13.59 -9.80
C THR A 101 3.46 -13.34 -10.42
N HIS A 102 2.87 -12.17 -10.19
CA HIS A 102 1.54 -11.81 -10.73
C HIS A 102 1.63 -11.08 -12.07
N GLY A 103 2.84 -11.00 -12.67
CA GLY A 103 3.05 -10.33 -13.95
C GLY A 103 2.60 -8.86 -13.95
N LEU A 104 2.73 -8.19 -12.81
CA LEU A 104 2.39 -6.79 -12.61
C LEU A 104 3.45 -5.92 -13.26
N ASN A 105 3.04 -5.00 -14.14
CA ASN A 105 3.95 -4.13 -14.86
C ASN A 105 3.29 -2.78 -15.16
N VAL A 106 4.12 -1.83 -15.59
CA VAL A 106 3.72 -0.46 -15.91
C VAL A 106 2.60 -0.41 -16.96
N ALA A 107 2.62 -1.30 -17.97
CA ALA A 107 1.56 -1.35 -18.99
C ALA A 107 0.20 -1.78 -18.40
N LYS A 108 0.16 -2.84 -17.58
CA LYS A 108 -1.06 -3.27 -16.88
C LYS A 108 -1.61 -2.20 -15.95
N TRP A 109 -0.71 -1.48 -15.27
CA TRP A 109 -1.07 -0.38 -14.40
C TRP A 109 -1.65 0.79 -15.20
N HIS A 110 -1.00 1.22 -16.28
CA HIS A 110 -1.49 2.34 -17.09
C HIS A 110 -2.84 2.08 -17.74
N ASP A 111 -3.09 0.84 -18.19
CA ASP A 111 -4.39 0.44 -18.72
C ASP A 111 -5.52 0.69 -17.70
N PHE A 112 -5.30 0.28 -16.44
CA PHE A 112 -6.22 0.57 -15.34
C PHE A 112 -6.30 2.07 -15.03
N ASN A 113 -5.14 2.75 -14.96
CA ASN A 113 -5.04 4.12 -14.48
C ASN A 113 -5.88 5.12 -15.29
N VAL A 114 -6.04 4.88 -16.60
CA VAL A 114 -6.79 5.77 -17.50
C VAL A 114 -8.29 5.80 -17.16
N GLU A 115 -8.83 4.75 -16.55
CA GLU A 115 -10.27 4.62 -16.30
C GLU A 115 -10.73 5.24 -14.96
N PHE A 116 -9.79 5.46 -14.02
CA PHE A 116 -10.14 5.77 -12.64
C PHE A 116 -9.42 7.01 -12.10
N ASP A 117 -10.04 7.61 -11.07
CA ASP A 117 -9.51 8.78 -10.37
C ASP A 117 -8.71 8.37 -9.12
N PHE A 118 -7.40 8.65 -9.13
CA PHE A 118 -6.48 8.27 -8.06
C PHE A 118 -5.88 9.48 -7.33
N VAL A 119 -5.69 9.31 -6.03
CA VAL A 119 -4.83 10.20 -5.22
C VAL A 119 -3.48 9.56 -4.91
N ARG A 120 -3.42 8.22 -4.82
CA ARG A 120 -2.16 7.47 -4.74
C ARG A 120 -2.20 6.34 -5.76
N PRO A 121 -1.77 6.62 -7.00
CA PRO A 121 -1.62 5.58 -8.00
C PRO A 121 -0.45 4.68 -7.61
N TRP A 122 -0.71 3.38 -7.44
CA TRP A 122 0.33 2.34 -7.42
C TRP A 122 1.56 2.67 -6.53
N CYS A 123 1.31 2.93 -5.25
CA CYS A 123 2.29 3.44 -4.29
C CYS A 123 2.80 2.35 -3.35
N VAL A 124 4.09 2.38 -3.02
CA VAL A 124 4.67 1.58 -1.94
C VAL A 124 4.61 2.39 -0.64
N GLN A 125 3.96 1.85 0.38
CA GLN A 125 3.79 2.53 1.66
C GLN A 125 4.42 1.72 2.80
N LEU A 126 5.34 2.34 3.52
CA LEU A 126 5.91 1.79 4.75
C LEU A 126 5.02 2.16 5.95
N PHE A 127 4.52 1.15 6.65
CA PHE A 127 3.75 1.30 7.88
C PHE A 127 4.66 1.04 9.08
N THR A 128 4.69 1.99 10.01
CA THR A 128 5.51 1.90 11.23
C THR A 128 4.67 2.20 12.47
N PRO A 129 4.94 1.54 13.61
CA PRO A 129 4.43 1.99 14.90
C PRO A 129 4.88 3.43 15.16
N ALA A 130 4.01 4.23 15.75
CA ALA A 130 4.28 5.64 16.04
C ALA A 130 5.32 5.79 17.15
N SER A 131 6.60 5.81 16.77
CA SER A 131 7.74 6.16 17.64
C SER A 131 8.66 7.17 16.91
N PRO A 132 9.72 7.75 17.54
CA PRO A 132 10.39 9.00 17.11
C PRO A 132 10.91 8.93 15.67
N PRO A 133 11.27 10.05 15.01
CA PRO A 133 11.62 10.06 13.58
C PRO A 133 12.64 8.96 13.24
N MET A 134 12.14 7.88 12.67
CA MET A 134 12.95 6.77 12.17
C MET A 134 13.58 7.23 10.87
N LEU A 135 14.90 7.28 10.85
CA LEU A 135 15.65 7.40 9.61
C LEU A 135 15.95 5.99 9.12
N PHE A 136 15.41 5.67 7.95
CA PHE A 136 15.77 4.47 7.20
C PHE A 136 16.32 4.89 5.85
N ASN A 137 17.29 4.13 5.37
CA ASN A 137 17.93 4.33 4.08
C ASN A 137 17.41 3.27 3.12
N LEU A 138 16.76 3.73 2.06
CA LEU A 138 16.42 2.85 0.97
C LEU A 138 17.65 2.67 0.06
N GLY A 139 18.02 1.41 -0.20
CA GLY A 139 19.14 1.09 -1.08
C GLY A 139 18.94 1.64 -2.50
N ILE A 140 20.02 2.09 -3.16
CA ILE A 140 19.95 2.63 -4.53
C ILE A 140 19.34 1.63 -5.52
N GLY A 141 19.63 0.34 -5.36
CA GLY A 141 19.06 -0.71 -6.21
C GLY A 141 17.53 -0.79 -6.08
N ASP A 142 17.01 -0.64 -4.87
CA ASP A 142 15.57 -0.67 -4.60
C ASP A 142 14.88 0.60 -5.11
N MET A 143 15.50 1.78 -4.90
CA MET A 143 15.02 3.03 -5.49
C MET A 143 14.97 2.96 -7.02
N LYS A 144 16.01 2.45 -7.67
CA LYS A 144 16.04 2.28 -9.13
C LYS A 144 14.94 1.35 -9.61
N TRP A 145 14.71 0.26 -8.88
CA TRP A 145 13.67 -0.69 -9.22
C TRP A 145 12.27 -0.08 -9.06
N LEU A 146 11.98 0.59 -7.95
CA LEU A 146 10.71 1.30 -7.73
C LEU A 146 10.46 2.34 -8.84
N ALA A 147 11.46 3.15 -9.14
CA ALA A 147 11.38 4.15 -10.21
C ALA A 147 11.13 3.51 -11.59
N SER A 148 11.76 2.36 -11.89
CA SER A 148 11.53 1.63 -13.15
C SER A 148 10.11 1.05 -13.28
N MET A 149 9.42 0.89 -12.16
CA MET A 149 8.05 0.42 -12.07
C MET A 149 7.05 1.57 -11.87
N GLU A 150 7.53 2.82 -11.95
CA GLU A 150 6.75 4.05 -11.71
C GLU A 150 6.05 4.06 -10.34
N MET A 151 6.61 3.37 -9.33
CA MET A 151 6.06 3.36 -7.98
C MET A 151 6.60 4.53 -7.16
N GLU A 152 5.70 5.26 -6.49
CA GLU A 152 6.10 6.22 -5.46
C GLU A 152 6.31 5.51 -4.12
N PHE A 153 7.33 5.92 -3.36
CA PHE A 153 7.55 5.45 -2.00
C PHE A 153 7.04 6.48 -0.99
N SER A 154 6.20 6.03 -0.05
CA SER A 154 5.66 6.84 1.04
C SER A 154 5.80 6.12 2.38
N TYR A 155 5.67 6.86 3.48
CA TYR A 155 5.66 6.29 4.82
C TYR A 155 4.46 6.79 5.61
N TRP A 156 4.00 6.01 6.57
CA TRP A 156 2.95 6.40 7.50
C TRP A 156 3.20 5.83 8.89
N ALA A 157 3.45 6.74 9.85
CA ALA A 157 3.43 6.41 11.26
C ALA A 157 1.99 6.52 11.80
N ARG A 158 1.46 5.45 12.39
CA ARG A 158 0.10 5.39 12.97
C ARG A 158 0.15 4.91 14.42
N ARG A 159 -0.91 5.23 15.18
CA ARG A 159 -1.13 4.75 16.57
C ARG A 159 -1.10 3.21 16.62
N ASP A 160 -0.59 2.66 17.71
CA ASP A 160 -0.35 1.22 17.92
C ASP A 160 -1.52 0.32 17.52
N GLN A 161 -2.76 0.69 17.90
CA GLN A 161 -3.97 -0.08 17.58
C GLN A 161 -4.18 -0.34 16.07
N TRP A 162 -3.72 0.56 15.21
CA TRP A 162 -3.85 0.37 13.77
C TRP A 162 -2.76 -0.54 13.22
N MET A 163 -1.57 -0.47 13.80
CA MET A 163 -0.47 -1.37 13.43
C MET A 163 -0.81 -2.82 13.76
N ASP A 164 -1.49 -3.08 14.88
CA ASP A 164 -1.93 -4.45 15.22
C ASP A 164 -2.78 -5.07 14.11
N LEU A 165 -3.70 -4.31 13.52
CA LEU A 165 -4.55 -4.77 12.41
C LEU A 165 -3.76 -4.99 11.12
N VAL A 166 -2.79 -4.12 10.84
CA VAL A 166 -1.91 -4.25 9.67
C VAL A 166 -1.05 -5.48 9.79
N MET A 167 -0.51 -5.76 10.97
CA MET A 167 0.25 -6.97 11.25
C MET A 167 -0.62 -8.21 11.04
N GLU A 168 -1.82 -8.25 11.63
CA GLU A 168 -2.76 -9.37 11.47
C GLU A 168 -3.12 -9.62 9.99
N ALA A 169 -3.31 -8.56 9.22
CA ALA A 169 -3.64 -8.67 7.79
C ALA A 169 -2.44 -9.00 6.89
N ALA A 170 -1.22 -8.71 7.34
CA ALA A 170 0.01 -9.06 6.61
C ALA A 170 0.39 -10.54 6.78
N GLU A 171 -0.12 -11.20 7.83
CA GLU A 171 0.11 -12.61 8.13
C GLU A 171 -0.89 -13.56 7.44
N LYS A 172 -1.96 -13.04 6.81
CA LYS A 172 -3.00 -13.79 6.09
C LYS A 172 -2.71 -13.94 4.60
#